data_AF-A0A3D5Q4T6-F1
#
_entry.id   AF-A0A3D5Q4T6-F1
#
_cell.length_a   1.000
_cell.length_b   1.000
_cell.length_c   1.000
_cell.angle_alpha   90.00
_cell.angle_beta   90.00
_cell.angle_gamma   90.00
#
_symmetry.space_group_name_H-M   'P 1'
#
loop_
_entity.id
_entity.type
_entity.pdbx_description
1 polymer ?
#
loop_
_entity_poly.entity_id
_entity_poly.type
_entity_poly.pdbx_seq_one_letter_code
_entity_poly.pdbx_strand_id
1 'polypeptide(L)'
;MAGLIGTGLSGILSHQAALNTTGNNITNANTPGYSRQEAVFETQDARRTGAGSIGTGVNVVNIRRLADQYLVQQVREDSSLFGEQNALNAELSRLDNLLGGESTGLNTALNN
;
A
#
# COMPACT_ATOMS: atom_id res chain seq x y z
N MET A 1 -36.31 -23.99 0.87
CA MET A 1 -36.52 -22.52 0.89
C MET A 1 -35.55 -21.78 1.80
N ALA A 2 -35.27 -22.25 3.02
CA ALA A 2 -34.32 -21.58 3.94
C ALA A 2 -32.92 -21.28 3.34
N GLY A 3 -32.40 -22.17 2.48
CA GLY A 3 -31.12 -21.95 1.80
C GLY A 3 -31.12 -20.80 0.79
N LEU A 4 -32.20 -20.64 0.00
CA LEU A 4 -32.30 -19.59 -1.02
C LEU A 4 -32.43 -18.19 -0.40
N ILE A 5 -33.19 -18.08 0.69
CA ILE A 5 -33.33 -16.82 1.43
C ILE A 5 -32.00 -16.45 2.09
N GLY A 6 -31.28 -17.41 2.67
CA GLY A 6 -29.96 -17.18 3.23
C GLY A 6 -28.94 -16.71 2.19
N THR A 7 -28.87 -17.39 1.03
CA THR A 7 -27.98 -16.97 -0.06
C THR A 7 -28.34 -15.59 -0.59
N GLY A 8 -29.63 -15.31 -0.80
CA GLY A 8 -30.09 -14.00 -1.29
C GLY A 8 -29.78 -12.87 -0.30
N LEU A 9 -30.04 -13.10 1.00
CA LEU A 9 -29.73 -12.15 2.06
C LEU A 9 -28.22 -11.86 2.13
N SER A 10 -27.38 -12.91 2.10
CA SER A 10 -25.92 -12.75 2.13
C SER A 10 -25.39 -11.94 0.94
N GLY A 11 -25.96 -12.15 -0.25
CA GLY A 11 -25.63 -11.40 -1.46
C GLY A 11 -25.99 -9.93 -1.34
N ILE A 12 -27.22 -9.62 -0.89
CA ILE A 12 -27.68 -8.23 -0.71
C ILE A 12 -26.79 -7.50 0.30
N LEU A 13 -26.52 -8.11 1.47
CA LEU A 13 -25.70 -7.49 2.51
C LEU A 13 -24.26 -7.27 2.04
N SER A 14 -23.67 -8.24 1.34
CA SER A 14 -22.30 -8.13 0.82
C SER A 14 -22.20 -7.04 -0.26
N HIS A 15 -23.19 -6.95 -1.15
CA HIS A 15 -23.22 -5.87 -2.15
C HIS A 15 -23.51 -4.50 -1.55
N GLN A 16 -24.31 -4.40 -0.48
CA GLN A 16 -24.49 -3.15 0.25
C GLN A 16 -23.16 -2.65 0.82
N ALA A 17 -22.34 -3.55 1.38
CA ALA A 17 -21.00 -3.20 1.85
C ALA A 17 -20.10 -2.71 0.70
N ALA A 18 -20.11 -3.40 -0.45
CA ALA A 18 -19.35 -2.99 -1.63
C ALA A 18 -19.82 -1.63 -2.20
N LEU A 19 -21.12 -1.35 -2.18
CA LEU A 19 -21.66 -0.03 -2.55
C LEU A 19 -21.21 1.05 -1.58
N ASN A 20 -21.16 0.76 -0.27
CA ASN A 20 -20.63 1.69 0.72
C ASN A 20 -19.14 1.99 0.48
N THR A 21 -18.33 0.97 0.18
CA THR A 21 -16.91 1.17 -0.21
C THR A 21 -16.80 2.02 -1.47
N THR A 22 -17.66 1.76 -2.46
CA THR A 22 -17.70 2.54 -3.70
C THR A 22 -18.09 3.99 -3.45
N GLY A 23 -19.08 4.24 -2.58
CA GLY A 23 -19.46 5.58 -2.15
C GLY A 23 -18.30 6.32 -1.48
N ASN A 24 -17.61 5.67 -0.54
CA ASN A 24 -16.42 6.24 0.09
C ASN A 24 -15.32 6.59 -0.92
N ASN A 25 -15.08 5.71 -1.90
CA ASN A 25 -14.11 5.97 -2.97
C ASN A 25 -14.48 7.20 -3.80
N ILE A 26 -15.76 7.33 -4.18
CA ILE A 26 -16.25 8.45 -4.98
C ILE A 26 -16.11 9.76 -4.20
N THR A 27 -16.54 9.78 -2.94
CA THR A 27 -16.48 10.98 -2.10
C THR A 27 -15.05 11.47 -1.87
N ASN A 28 -14.08 10.55 -1.77
CA ASN A 28 -12.68 10.88 -1.52
C ASN A 28 -11.80 10.86 -2.79
N ALA A 29 -12.40 10.80 -3.98
CA ALA A 29 -11.66 10.64 -5.23
C ALA A 29 -10.63 11.76 -5.47
N ASN A 30 -10.92 12.98 -4.98
CA ASN A 30 -10.06 14.15 -5.13
C ASN A 30 -9.26 14.49 -3.87
N THR A 31 -9.31 13.65 -2.82
CA THR A 31 -8.57 13.89 -1.58
C THR A 31 -7.13 13.42 -1.76
N PRO A 32 -6.11 14.31 -1.70
CA PRO A 32 -4.71 13.92 -1.83
C PRO A 32 -4.33 12.86 -0.79
N GLY A 33 -3.59 11.82 -1.23
CA GLY A 33 -3.19 10.71 -0.37
C GLY A 33 -4.28 9.66 -0.11
N TYR A 34 -5.51 9.86 -0.61
CA TYR A 34 -6.52 8.81 -0.58
C TYR A 34 -6.14 7.64 -1.49
N SER A 35 -6.34 6.42 -1.02
CA SER A 35 -6.14 5.20 -1.79
C SER A 35 -7.47 4.50 -1.93
N ARG A 36 -7.84 4.22 -3.18
CA ARG A 36 -9.07 3.50 -3.51
C ARG A 36 -9.12 2.17 -2.77
N GLN A 37 -10.29 1.83 -2.25
CA GLN A 37 -10.56 0.58 -1.56
C GLN A 37 -11.41 -0.35 -2.43
N GLU A 38 -11.24 -1.65 -2.27
CA GLU A 38 -11.98 -2.70 -2.97
C GLU A 38 -12.52 -3.72 -1.97
N ALA A 39 -13.82 -4.01 -2.06
CA ALA A 39 -14.45 -5.08 -1.29
C ALA A 39 -14.12 -6.44 -1.93
N VAL A 40 -13.51 -7.33 -1.16
CA VAL A 40 -13.13 -8.67 -1.58
C VAL A 40 -14.21 -9.64 -1.14
N PHE A 41 -14.82 -10.31 -2.12
CA PHE A 41 -15.85 -11.31 -1.90
C PHE A 41 -15.25 -12.71 -1.79
N GLU A 42 -15.80 -13.51 -0.90
CA GLU A 42 -15.48 -14.93 -0.78
C GLU A 42 -16.75 -15.75 -0.59
N THR A 43 -16.80 -16.93 -1.19
CA THR A 43 -17.90 -17.87 -1.03
C THR A 43 -17.90 -18.44 0.39
N GLN A 44 -19.05 -18.46 1.03
CA GLN A 44 -19.19 -19.11 2.33
C GLN A 44 -19.07 -20.63 2.21
N ASP A 45 -18.67 -21.28 3.31
CA ASP A 45 -18.50 -22.73 3.38
C ASP A 45 -19.76 -23.47 2.95
N ALA A 46 -19.59 -24.38 1.98
CA ALA A 46 -20.70 -25.16 1.47
C ALA A 46 -21.21 -26.16 2.52
N ARG A 47 -22.53 -26.26 2.66
CA ARG A 47 -23.17 -27.23 3.53
C ARG A 47 -23.20 -28.59 2.83
N ARG A 48 -22.53 -29.60 3.41
CA ARG A 48 -22.62 -30.98 2.92
C ARG A 48 -23.97 -31.61 3.24
N THR A 49 -24.51 -32.33 2.28
CA THR A 49 -25.73 -33.14 2.37
C THR A 49 -25.47 -34.54 1.82
N GLY A 50 -26.39 -35.49 2.04
CA GLY A 50 -26.29 -36.84 1.48
C GLY A 50 -26.27 -36.89 -0.06
N ALA A 51 -26.71 -35.83 -0.73
CA ALA A 51 -26.73 -35.70 -2.19
C ALA A 51 -25.59 -34.83 -2.77
N GLY A 52 -24.73 -34.27 -1.92
CA GLY A 52 -23.63 -33.38 -2.35
C GLY A 52 -23.50 -32.11 -1.51
N SER A 53 -22.67 -31.16 -1.96
CA SER A 53 -22.43 -29.88 -1.28
C SER A 53 -23.32 -28.78 -1.85
N ILE A 54 -23.93 -27.99 -0.96
CA ILE A 54 -24.79 -26.85 -1.32
C ILE A 54 -24.12 -25.55 -0.86
N GLY A 55 -23.91 -24.61 -1.78
CA GLY A 55 -23.38 -23.29 -1.45
C GLY A 55 -24.29 -22.52 -0.51
N THR A 56 -23.71 -21.80 0.45
CA THR A 56 -24.43 -21.09 1.52
C THR A 56 -24.50 -19.58 1.31
N GLY A 57 -23.76 -19.04 0.34
CA GLY A 57 -23.81 -17.64 -0.04
C GLY A 57 -22.42 -17.05 -0.23
N VAL A 58 -22.32 -15.73 -0.04
CA VAL A 58 -21.09 -14.95 -0.18
C VAL A 58 -20.94 -13.99 0.98
N ASN A 59 -19.71 -13.64 1.33
CA ASN A 59 -19.40 -12.60 2.30
C ASN A 59 -18.29 -11.67 1.77
N VAL A 60 -18.21 -10.46 2.31
CA VAL A 60 -17.03 -9.60 2.16
C VAL A 60 -16.02 -9.97 3.25
N VAL A 61 -14.88 -10.53 2.87
CA VAL A 61 -13.84 -10.98 3.81
C VAL A 61 -12.79 -9.91 4.09
N ASN A 62 -12.67 -8.94 3.19
CA ASN A 62 -11.74 -7.83 3.35
C ASN A 62 -12.20 -6.61 2.55
N ILE A 63 -11.81 -5.42 3.00
CA ILE A 63 -11.80 -4.20 2.19
C ILE A 63 -10.34 -3.81 2.04
N ARG A 64 -9.75 -4.18 0.91
CA ARG A 64 -8.32 -3.96 0.66
C ARG A 64 -8.10 -2.62 -0.03
N ARG A 65 -6.94 -2.01 0.20
CA ARG A 65 -6.49 -0.84 -0.54
C ARG A 65 -5.90 -1.27 -1.87
N LEU A 66 -6.31 -0.61 -2.95
CA LEU A 66 -5.67 -0.71 -4.25
C LEU A 66 -4.48 0.26 -4.23
N ALA A 67 -3.30 -0.32 -4.12
CA ALA A 67 -2.03 0.36 -4.31
C ALA A 67 -1.28 -0.39 -5.41
N ASP A 68 -0.64 0.37 -6.29
CA ASP A 68 0.27 -0.21 -7.27
C ASP A 68 1.58 -0.58 -6.54
N GLN A 69 1.76 -1.87 -6.29
CA GLN A 69 2.92 -2.39 -5.58
C GLN A 69 4.23 -2.09 -6.33
N TYR A 70 4.19 -2.00 -7.66
CA TYR A 70 5.36 -1.66 -8.48
C TYR A 70 5.73 -0.20 -8.28
N LEU A 71 4.77 0.73 -8.33
CA LEU A 71 5.04 2.15 -8.05
C LEU A 71 5.54 2.36 -6.61
N VAL A 72 4.97 1.63 -5.63
CA VAL A 72 5.44 1.68 -4.24
C VAL A 72 6.89 1.19 -4.13
N GLN A 73 7.24 0.14 -4.86
CA GLN A 73 8.61 -0.36 -4.89
C GLN A 73 9.56 0.63 -5.56
N GLN A 74 9.18 1.19 -6.70
CA GLN A 74 9.98 2.18 -7.42
C GLN A 74 10.27 3.41 -6.56
N VAL A 75 9.26 3.98 -5.89
CA VAL A 75 9.44 5.11 -4.97
C VAL A 75 10.41 4.77 -3.83
N ARG A 76 10.35 3.52 -3.32
CA ARG A 76 11.26 3.06 -2.26
C ARG A 76 12.70 2.96 -2.74
N GLU A 77 12.92 2.39 -3.94
CA GLU A 77 14.25 2.26 -4.55
C GLU A 77 14.85 3.65 -4.84
N ASP A 78 14.09 4.53 -5.47
CA ASP A 78 14.51 5.90 -5.78
C ASP A 78 14.84 6.70 -4.51
N SER A 79 14.01 6.56 -3.47
CA SER A 79 14.26 7.22 -2.17
C SER A 79 15.52 6.69 -1.48
N SER A 80 15.80 5.39 -1.61
CA SER A 80 17.01 4.78 -1.06
C SER A 80 18.26 5.28 -1.78
N LEU A 81 18.23 5.30 -3.12
CA LEU A 81 19.33 5.81 -3.94
C LEU A 81 19.59 7.30 -3.67
N PHE A 82 18.52 8.10 -3.58
CA PHE A 82 18.63 9.51 -3.22
C PHE A 82 19.27 9.69 -1.84
N GLY A 83 18.88 8.87 -0.85
CA GLY A 83 19.46 8.89 0.50
C GLY A 83 20.95 8.56 0.50
N GLU A 84 21.36 7.54 -0.25
CA GLU A 84 22.76 7.16 -0.42
C GLU A 84 23.58 8.29 -1.05
N GLN A 85 23.10 8.88 -2.15
CA GLN A 85 23.78 9.98 -2.83
C GLN A 85 23.88 11.22 -1.95
N ASN A 86 22.85 11.52 -1.16
CA ASN A 86 22.86 12.64 -0.23
C ASN A 86 23.89 12.42 0.89
N ALA A 87 23.95 11.22 1.47
CA ALA A 87 24.95 10.88 2.47
C ALA A 87 26.39 10.96 1.90
N LEU A 88 26.60 10.45 0.68
CA LEU A 88 27.89 10.55 -0.01
C LEU A 88 28.28 12.01 -0.26
N ASN A 89 27.35 12.82 -0.76
CA ASN A 89 27.59 14.23 -1.00
C ASN A 89 27.96 14.97 0.29
N ALA A 90 27.25 14.71 1.38
CA ALA A 90 27.55 15.30 2.69
C ALA A 90 28.96 14.96 3.18
N GLU A 91 29.42 13.72 2.96
CA GLU A 91 30.77 13.31 3.34
C GLU A 91 31.84 13.91 2.43
N LEU A 92 31.60 13.97 1.12
CA LEU A 92 32.51 14.64 0.18
C LEU A 92 32.63 16.14 0.48
N SER A 93 31.52 16.82 0.83
CA SER A 93 31.56 18.20 1.26
C SER A 93 32.34 18.38 2.56
N ARG A 94 32.27 17.44 3.52
CA ARG A 94 33.12 17.49 4.72
C ARG A 94 34.60 17.34 4.37
N LEU A 95 34.93 16.39 3.50
CA LEU A 95 36.30 16.19 3.02
C LEU A 95 36.83 17.44 2.30
N ASP A 96 36.05 18.03 1.41
CA ASP A 96 36.40 19.25 0.69
C ASP A 96 36.66 20.43 1.65
N ASN A 97 35.82 20.60 2.67
CA ASN A 97 36.05 21.62 3.70
C ASN A 97 37.33 21.37 4.52
N LEU A 98 37.67 20.11 4.80
CA LEU A 98 38.92 19.76 5.52
C LEU A 98 40.18 19.94 4.66
N LEU A 99 40.07 19.78 3.34
CA LEU A 99 41.20 19.89 2.42
C LEU A 99 41.39 21.33 1.90
N GLY A 100 40.29 22.05 1.67
CA GLY A 100 40.26 23.40 1.08
C GLY A 100 40.25 24.56 2.07
N GLY A 101 40.18 24.30 3.38
CA GLY A 101 40.19 25.35 4.39
C GLY A 101 41.50 26.15 4.42
N GLU A 102 41.47 27.43 4.05
CA GLU A 102 42.65 28.31 3.94
C GLU A 102 43.48 28.47 5.24
N SER A 103 42.89 28.23 6.41
CA SER A 103 43.54 28.42 7.73
C SER A 103 43.74 27.12 8.53
N THR A 104 42.87 26.12 8.34
CA THR A 104 42.85 24.87 9.12
C THR A 104 42.98 23.60 8.25
N GLY A 105 43.09 23.75 6.93
CA GLY A 105 43.17 22.64 6.01
C GLY A 105 44.50 21.91 6.09
N LEU A 106 44.47 20.60 5.86
CA LEU A 106 45.67 19.74 5.88
C LEU A 106 46.77 20.23 4.91
N ASN A 107 46.42 21.01 3.89
CA ASN A 107 47.36 21.65 2.98
C ASN A 107 48.31 22.62 3.70
N THR A 108 47.81 23.43 4.64
CA THR A 108 48.64 24.33 5.45
C THR A 108 49.48 23.57 6.48
N ALA A 109 49.00 22.41 6.95
CA ALA A 109 49.72 21.55 7.90
C ALA A 109 50.83 20.70 7.24
N LEU A 110 50.66 20.29 5.98
CA LEU A 110 51.61 19.46 5.23
C LEU A 110 52.69 20.27 4.48
N ASN A 111 52.53 21.58 4.34
CA ASN A 111 53.52 22.49 3.73
C ASN A 111 54.53 23.09 4.74
N ASN A 112 54.73 22.45 5.90
CA ASN A 112 55.85 22.77 6.80
C ASN A 112 57.04 21.83 6.55
#